data_AF-A0A944E9Z0-F1
#
_entry.id   AF-A0A944E9Z0-F1
#
_cell.length_a   1.000
_cell.length_b   1.000
_cell.length_c   1.000
_cell.angle_alpha   90.00
_cell.angle_beta   90.00
_cell.angle_gamma   90.00
#
_symmetry.space_group_name_H-M   'P 1'
#
loop_
_entity.id
_entity.type
_entity.pdbx_description
1 polymer ?
#
loop_
_entity_poly.entity_id
_entity_poly.type
_entity_poly.pdbx_seq_one_letter_code
_entity_poly.pdbx_strand_id
1 'polypeptide(L)'
;MSLERDGVVPPWTTSPAPLALAADSRVPSLVVGAATADYERYFRIVRGAPDLVSWTRDVLRLQSAVLADLPATGLDAPQRADVLTGLLHASHVTLTAWLRTRSLPDEPPAGATAGATAAGAAAGAGTPTGGPVGDDHGDALRRWKLGHQLFHLLLAAMNSVLDDTLTQVRGAHWASVCRDLERLRALYDAATAAMAYASDFPASVYRDDVRPTMEPPFLAPGFSGVLNREHQVMAERMRALRDALGELPRTVPVAALRRAEALLRAAQRRNRRAHAAICERCVPGGASLLQQHRAGTGERPWES
;
A
#
# COMPACT_ATOMS: atom_id res chain seq x y z
N MET A 1 31.31 13.43 14.72
CA MET A 1 31.70 12.31 15.59
C MET A 1 30.91 11.10 15.15
N SER A 2 31.58 10.20 14.42
CA SER A 2 31.03 8.98 13.85
C SER A 2 30.74 7.94 14.93
N LEU A 3 29.53 7.40 14.93
CA LEU A 3 29.19 6.14 15.59
C LEU A 3 29.06 5.08 14.50
N GLU A 4 30.19 4.69 13.94
CA GLU A 4 30.38 3.31 13.49
C GLU A 4 30.78 2.52 14.74
N ARG A 5 29.79 1.99 15.46
CA ARG A 5 30.03 0.97 16.48
C ARG A 5 29.06 -0.18 16.24
N ASP A 6 29.67 -1.35 16.23
CA ASP A 6 29.11 -2.69 16.13
C ASP A 6 28.74 -3.10 14.70
N GLY A 7 29.64 -3.90 14.11
CA GLY A 7 29.50 -4.57 12.81
C GLY A 7 28.40 -5.63 12.77
N VAL A 8 27.22 -5.28 13.26
CA VAL A 8 25.98 -6.00 13.00
C VAL A 8 25.59 -5.64 11.58
N VAL A 9 26.02 -6.48 10.63
CA VAL A 9 25.43 -6.47 9.29
C VAL A 9 23.95 -6.74 9.49
N PRO A 10 23.06 -5.82 9.12
CA PRO A 10 21.66 -6.05 9.37
C PRO A 10 21.17 -7.23 8.51
N PRO A 11 20.20 -8.04 8.98
CA PRO A 11 19.89 -9.37 8.44
C PRO A 11 19.27 -9.38 7.02
N TRP A 12 19.34 -8.30 6.26
CA TRP A 12 18.56 -8.09 5.04
C TRP A 12 19.37 -8.11 3.74
N THR A 13 20.15 -9.16 3.50
CA THR A 13 20.78 -9.37 2.17
C THR A 13 19.76 -9.65 1.05
N THR A 14 18.48 -9.88 1.38
CA THR A 14 17.36 -10.11 0.44
C THR A 14 16.21 -9.08 0.57
N SER A 15 16.51 -7.82 0.89
CA SER A 15 15.46 -6.77 0.92
C SER A 15 14.85 -6.51 -0.46
N PRO A 16 13.51 -6.31 -0.56
CA PRO A 16 12.88 -5.94 -1.82
C PRO A 16 13.33 -4.56 -2.30
N ALA A 17 13.19 -4.34 -3.61
CA ALA A 17 13.42 -3.03 -4.22
C ALA A 17 12.55 -1.95 -3.54
N PRO A 18 13.02 -0.70 -3.46
CA PRO A 18 12.18 0.39 -2.95
C PRO A 18 10.92 0.61 -3.79
N LEU A 19 9.83 0.99 -3.13
CA LEU A 19 8.60 1.45 -3.77
C LEU A 19 8.54 2.97 -3.67
N ALA A 20 8.62 3.67 -4.80
CA ALA A 20 8.32 5.10 -4.82
C ALA A 20 6.82 5.31 -4.57
N LEU A 21 6.46 6.24 -3.67
CA LEU A 21 5.10 6.70 -3.43
C LEU A 21 5.05 8.22 -3.51
N ALA A 22 3.92 8.76 -3.96
CA ALA A 22 3.70 10.19 -3.93
C ALA A 22 3.83 10.72 -2.50
N ALA A 23 4.31 11.95 -2.42
CA ALA A 23 4.40 12.66 -1.17
C ALA A 23 3.01 12.91 -0.56
N ASP A 24 1.99 13.16 -1.36
CA ASP A 24 0.62 13.42 -0.90
C ASP A 24 -0.24 12.15 -0.64
N SER A 25 0.38 10.97 -0.60
CA SER A 25 -0.28 9.68 -0.43
C SER A 25 -1.28 9.30 -1.54
N ARG A 26 -1.14 9.91 -2.71
CA ARG A 26 -1.83 9.54 -3.94
C ARG A 26 -0.87 8.83 -4.90
N VAL A 27 -1.31 8.62 -6.13
CA VAL A 27 -0.40 8.48 -7.28
C VAL A 27 0.24 9.88 -7.52
N PRO A 28 1.53 9.99 -7.90
CA PRO A 28 2.39 11.18 -7.73
C PRO A 28 1.75 12.58 -7.70
N SER A 29 1.92 13.27 -6.55
CA SER A 29 1.73 14.70 -6.26
C SER A 29 2.43 15.08 -4.91
N LEU A 30 2.79 16.35 -4.67
CA LEU A 30 3.90 16.85 -3.79
C LEU A 30 3.57 17.08 -2.27
N VAL A 31 4.62 17.02 -1.39
CA VAL A 31 4.79 17.41 0.07
C VAL A 31 4.79 16.34 1.22
N VAL A 32 5.81 16.32 2.14
CA VAL A 32 5.98 15.38 3.32
C VAL A 32 6.69 15.97 4.58
N GLY A 33 6.51 15.36 5.78
CA GLY A 33 7.17 15.62 7.10
C GLY A 33 7.80 14.38 7.82
N ALA A 34 8.30 14.51 9.07
CA ALA A 34 9.46 13.73 9.63
C ALA A 34 9.25 12.42 10.46
N ALA A 35 8.19 12.20 11.25
CA ALA A 35 8.04 10.95 12.07
C ALA A 35 7.74 9.68 11.23
N THR A 36 7.35 9.90 9.99
CA THR A 36 7.06 8.87 8.98
C THR A 36 8.35 8.22 8.44
N ALA A 37 9.52 8.81 8.71
CA ALA A 37 10.78 8.43 8.07
C ALA A 37 11.28 7.02 8.42
N ASP A 38 11.17 6.57 9.67
CA ASP A 38 11.64 5.23 10.07
C ASP A 38 10.70 4.12 9.56
N TYR A 39 9.40 4.39 9.56
CA TYR A 39 8.39 3.52 8.95
C TYR A 39 8.64 3.35 7.45
N GLU A 40 8.85 4.46 6.75
CA GLU A 40 9.17 4.47 5.32
C GLU A 40 10.49 3.78 5.02
N ARG A 41 11.53 4.03 5.82
CA ARG A 41 12.83 3.35 5.68
C ARG A 41 12.69 1.83 5.81
N TYR A 42 11.96 1.36 6.81
CA TYR A 42 11.76 -0.07 7.07
C TYR A 42 11.08 -0.80 5.90
N PHE A 43 9.98 -0.22 5.39
CA PHE A 43 9.24 -0.78 4.25
C PHE A 43 9.79 -0.36 2.88
N ARG A 44 10.92 0.37 2.86
CA ARG A 44 11.58 0.84 1.64
C ARG A 44 10.65 1.69 0.77
N ILE A 45 9.87 2.55 1.40
CA ILE A 45 9.00 3.52 0.73
C ILE A 45 9.80 4.79 0.49
N VAL A 46 9.90 5.21 -0.77
CA VAL A 46 10.60 6.44 -1.15
C VAL A 46 9.57 7.49 -1.53
N ARG A 47 9.57 8.62 -0.82
CA ARG A 47 8.66 9.72 -1.12
C ARG A 47 9.28 10.70 -2.10
N GLY A 48 8.52 11.06 -3.12
CA GLY A 48 8.92 12.07 -4.09
C GLY A 48 7.83 12.36 -5.12
N ALA A 49 8.21 13.08 -6.17
CA ALA A 49 7.41 13.22 -7.39
C ALA A 49 8.13 12.47 -8.52
N PRO A 50 8.10 11.12 -8.52
CA PRO A 50 8.72 10.36 -9.59
C PRO A 50 8.00 10.64 -10.91
N ASP A 51 8.78 10.70 -12.00
CA ASP A 51 8.21 10.71 -13.34
C ASP A 51 7.46 9.41 -13.62
N LEU A 52 6.62 9.40 -14.66
CA LEU A 52 5.80 8.24 -15.03
C LEU A 52 6.63 6.97 -15.25
N VAL A 53 7.79 7.09 -15.89
CA VAL A 53 8.63 5.93 -16.23
C VAL A 53 9.21 5.35 -14.94
N SER A 54 9.74 6.19 -14.07
CA SER A 54 10.28 5.78 -12.78
C SER A 54 9.22 5.16 -11.88
N TRP A 55 8.05 5.80 -11.76
CA TRP A 55 6.90 5.25 -11.03
C TRP A 55 6.48 3.89 -11.56
N THR A 56 6.22 3.81 -12.87
CA THR A 56 5.73 2.58 -13.52
C THR A 56 6.75 1.45 -13.37
N ARG A 57 8.04 1.75 -13.49
CA ARG A 57 9.10 0.78 -13.29
C ARG A 57 9.07 0.18 -11.89
N ASP A 58 8.92 1.00 -10.85
CA ASP A 58 8.91 0.52 -9.47
C ASP A 58 7.63 -0.26 -9.15
N VAL A 59 6.47 0.18 -9.66
CA VAL A 59 5.22 -0.57 -9.57
C VAL A 59 5.33 -1.93 -10.27
N LEU A 60 5.90 -2.00 -11.47
CA LEU A 60 6.09 -3.25 -12.21
C LEU A 60 7.09 -4.19 -11.52
N ARG A 61 8.13 -3.65 -10.89
CA ARG A 61 9.07 -4.44 -10.07
C ARG A 61 8.37 -5.07 -8.86
N LEU A 62 7.57 -4.28 -8.13
CA LEU A 62 6.76 -4.78 -7.03
C LEU A 62 5.78 -5.86 -7.51
N GLN A 63 5.06 -5.60 -8.61
CA GLN A 63 4.14 -6.56 -9.22
C GLN A 63 4.86 -7.86 -9.57
N SER A 64 5.99 -7.78 -10.27
CA SER A 64 6.79 -8.96 -10.64
C SER A 64 7.25 -9.74 -9.41
N ALA A 65 7.71 -9.04 -8.36
CA ALA A 65 8.18 -9.68 -7.13
C ALA A 65 7.07 -10.40 -6.36
N VAL A 66 5.86 -9.81 -6.30
CA VAL A 66 4.67 -10.44 -5.70
C VAL A 66 4.21 -11.61 -6.54
N LEU A 67 4.07 -11.44 -7.86
CA LEU A 67 3.61 -12.49 -8.77
C LEU A 67 4.53 -13.71 -8.78
N ALA A 68 5.84 -13.50 -8.68
CA ALA A 68 6.83 -14.57 -8.58
C ALA A 68 6.71 -15.35 -7.26
N ASP A 69 6.30 -14.70 -6.18
CA ASP A 69 6.17 -15.31 -4.85
C ASP A 69 4.80 -15.98 -4.63
N LEU A 70 3.73 -15.49 -5.26
CA LEU A 70 2.36 -16.01 -5.09
C LEU A 70 2.22 -17.54 -5.18
N PRO A 71 2.89 -18.26 -6.11
CA PRO A 71 2.82 -19.72 -6.16
C PRO A 71 3.27 -20.41 -4.87
N ALA A 72 4.22 -19.83 -4.15
CA ALA A 72 4.79 -20.37 -2.91
C ALA A 72 3.96 -20.02 -1.66
N THR A 73 2.83 -19.32 -1.81
CA THR A 73 2.00 -18.89 -0.69
C THR A 73 0.85 -19.85 -0.39
N GLY A 74 0.40 -19.87 0.87
CA GLY A 74 -0.80 -20.56 1.33
C GLY A 74 -2.12 -19.90 0.92
N LEU A 75 -2.11 -18.85 0.10
CA LEU A 75 -3.32 -18.16 -0.35
C LEU A 75 -4.18 -19.07 -1.22
N ASP A 76 -5.49 -19.05 -0.97
CA ASP A 76 -6.46 -19.73 -1.81
C ASP A 76 -6.68 -19.04 -3.16
N ALA A 77 -7.37 -19.71 -4.08
CA ALA A 77 -7.61 -19.17 -5.42
C ALA A 77 -8.37 -17.82 -5.42
N PRO A 78 -9.43 -17.62 -4.62
CA PRO A 78 -10.06 -16.31 -4.44
C PRO A 78 -9.09 -15.21 -3.97
N GLN A 79 -8.27 -15.47 -2.95
CA GLN A 79 -7.30 -14.49 -2.45
C GLN A 79 -6.25 -14.14 -3.50
N ARG A 80 -5.75 -15.13 -4.25
CA ARG A 80 -4.83 -14.88 -5.38
C ARG A 80 -5.50 -14.01 -6.44
N ALA A 81 -6.76 -14.28 -6.78
CA ALA A 81 -7.52 -13.47 -7.73
C ALA A 81 -7.75 -12.02 -7.25
N ASP A 82 -7.98 -11.83 -5.94
CA ASP A 82 -8.11 -10.51 -5.33
C ASP A 82 -6.78 -9.74 -5.40
N VAL A 83 -5.63 -10.38 -5.14
CA VAL A 83 -4.31 -9.77 -5.35
C VAL A 83 -4.16 -9.29 -6.80
N LEU A 84 -4.39 -10.17 -7.78
CA LEU A 84 -4.27 -9.85 -9.21
C LEU A 84 -5.18 -8.68 -9.62
N THR A 85 -6.43 -8.69 -9.13
CA THR A 85 -7.41 -7.64 -9.37
C THR A 85 -6.95 -6.31 -8.77
N GLY A 86 -6.36 -6.33 -7.57
CA GLY A 86 -5.72 -5.16 -6.95
C GLY A 86 -4.59 -4.58 -7.79
N LEU A 87 -3.69 -5.42 -8.29
CA LEU A 87 -2.58 -4.99 -9.16
C LEU A 87 -3.11 -4.34 -10.45
N LEU A 88 -4.12 -4.96 -11.07
CA LEU A 88 -4.76 -4.42 -12.28
C LEU A 88 -5.40 -3.05 -12.02
N HIS A 89 -6.13 -2.89 -10.92
CA HIS A 89 -6.72 -1.61 -10.54
C HIS A 89 -5.66 -0.55 -10.25
N ALA A 90 -4.59 -0.87 -9.54
CA ALA A 90 -3.50 0.07 -9.27
C ALA A 90 -2.84 0.56 -10.57
N SER A 91 -2.57 -0.35 -11.52
CA SER A 91 -2.05 0.01 -12.85
C SER A 91 -3.03 0.88 -13.63
N HIS A 92 -4.32 0.53 -13.65
CA HIS A 92 -5.34 1.28 -14.37
C HIS A 92 -5.55 2.70 -13.81
N VAL A 93 -5.61 2.84 -12.49
CA VAL A 93 -5.73 4.14 -11.80
C VAL A 93 -4.52 5.01 -12.12
N THR A 94 -3.31 4.43 -12.06
CA THR A 94 -2.07 5.11 -12.42
C THR A 94 -2.13 5.66 -13.84
N LEU A 95 -2.40 4.81 -14.83
CA LEU A 95 -2.45 5.23 -16.23
C LEU A 95 -3.52 6.29 -16.49
N THR A 96 -4.69 6.16 -15.86
CA THR A 96 -5.80 7.12 -16.00
C THR A 96 -5.44 8.49 -15.44
N ALA A 97 -4.86 8.54 -14.23
CA ALA A 97 -4.42 9.79 -13.62
C ALA A 97 -3.39 10.51 -14.49
N TRP A 98 -2.44 9.75 -15.06
CA TRP A 98 -1.41 10.29 -15.95
C TRP A 98 -1.95 10.81 -17.29
N LEU A 99 -2.93 10.14 -17.89
CA LEU A 99 -3.52 10.64 -19.14
C LEU A 99 -4.25 11.97 -18.92
N ARG A 100 -4.90 12.16 -17.76
CA ARG A 100 -5.58 13.42 -17.42
C ARG A 100 -4.63 14.59 -17.26
N THR A 101 -3.45 14.39 -16.68
CA THR A 101 -2.47 15.48 -16.49
C THR A 101 -1.87 15.95 -17.82
N ARG A 102 -1.74 15.07 -18.82
CA ARG A 102 -1.26 15.44 -20.17
C ARG A 102 -2.32 16.09 -21.06
N SER A 103 -3.59 15.99 -20.71
CA SER A 103 -4.70 16.58 -21.47
C SER A 103 -5.05 18.01 -21.05
N LEU A 104 -4.37 18.57 -20.04
CA LEU A 104 -4.39 20.01 -19.81
C LEU A 104 -3.54 20.68 -20.90
N PRO A 105 -4.03 21.70 -21.62
CA PRO A 105 -3.22 22.39 -22.62
C PRO A 105 -2.03 23.08 -21.93
N ASP A 106 -0.82 22.70 -22.33
CA ASP A 106 0.39 23.50 -22.11
C ASP A 106 0.21 24.82 -22.88
N GLU A 107 0.15 25.94 -22.16
CA GLU A 107 0.53 27.22 -22.74
C GLU A 107 2.06 27.19 -22.91
N PRO A 108 2.59 27.21 -24.15
CA PRO A 108 4.00 26.92 -24.36
C PRO A 108 4.86 28.13 -23.96
N PRO A 109 5.94 27.96 -23.17
CA PRO A 109 7.03 28.92 -23.21
C PRO A 109 7.74 28.74 -24.56
N ALA A 110 7.90 29.86 -25.26
CA ALA A 110 8.61 29.91 -26.53
C ALA A 110 10.05 29.43 -26.37
N GLY A 111 10.39 28.38 -27.14
CA GLY A 111 11.75 28.09 -27.56
C GLY A 111 12.56 27.16 -26.66
N ALA A 112 12.76 25.92 -27.10
CA ALA A 112 14.10 25.38 -27.32
C ALA A 112 14.02 24.01 -28.00
N THR A 113 14.91 23.83 -28.96
CA THR A 113 14.99 22.80 -29.97
C THR A 113 15.48 21.44 -29.48
N ALA A 114 15.14 20.43 -30.28
CA ALA A 114 15.44 19.01 -30.17
C ALA A 114 16.92 18.62 -29.96
N GLY A 115 17.10 17.48 -29.30
CA GLY A 115 18.32 16.67 -29.31
C GLY A 115 17.99 15.25 -28.89
N ALA A 116 17.79 14.36 -29.87
CA ALA A 116 17.56 12.94 -29.66
C ALA A 116 18.86 12.15 -29.82
N THR A 117 19.12 11.19 -28.93
CA THR A 117 19.88 9.97 -29.25
C THR A 117 19.37 8.80 -28.42
N ALA A 118 19.07 7.70 -29.12
CA ALA A 118 18.66 6.41 -28.57
C ALA A 118 19.84 5.43 -28.58
N ALA A 119 19.95 4.62 -27.53
CA ALA A 119 20.57 3.29 -27.45
C ALA A 119 20.32 2.82 -26.00
N GLY A 120 19.91 1.61 -25.64
CA GLY A 120 19.90 0.30 -26.28
C GLY A 120 20.19 -0.68 -25.12
N ALA A 121 19.26 -1.58 -24.78
CA ALA A 121 19.55 -2.64 -23.81
C ALA A 121 18.68 -3.86 -24.08
N ALA A 122 19.36 -4.93 -24.47
CA ALA A 122 18.82 -6.21 -24.86
C ALA A 122 18.22 -6.99 -23.68
N ALA A 123 17.22 -7.79 -24.02
CA ALA A 123 16.61 -8.81 -23.16
C ALA A 123 17.60 -9.95 -22.92
N GLY A 124 17.90 -10.23 -21.65
CA GLY A 124 18.50 -11.47 -21.20
C GLY A 124 17.46 -12.30 -20.46
N ALA A 125 16.85 -13.27 -21.15
CA ALA A 125 16.04 -14.30 -20.53
C ALA A 125 16.98 -15.35 -19.92
N GLY A 126 17.19 -15.28 -18.61
CA GLY A 126 17.85 -16.32 -17.83
C GLY A 126 16.80 -17.10 -17.04
N THR A 127 16.58 -18.36 -17.43
CA THR A 127 15.81 -19.33 -16.65
C THR A 127 16.64 -19.80 -15.45
N PRO A 128 16.16 -19.72 -14.20
CA PRO A 128 16.77 -20.46 -13.10
C PRO A 128 16.13 -21.85 -13.05
N THR A 129 16.93 -22.83 -13.49
CA THR A 129 16.88 -24.23 -13.06
C THR A 129 16.86 -24.32 -11.53
N GLY A 130 16.08 -25.27 -11.02
CA GLY A 130 15.72 -25.37 -9.60
C GLY A 130 16.85 -25.66 -8.60
N GLY A 131 16.52 -25.35 -7.34
CA GLY A 131 17.19 -25.72 -6.09
C GLY A 131 17.01 -24.64 -5.02
N PRO A 132 17.36 -24.90 -3.75
CA PRO A 132 16.98 -25.98 -2.83
C PRO A 132 15.72 -25.59 -2.01
N VAL A 133 15.31 -26.40 -1.02
CA VAL A 133 14.31 -26.01 -0.02
C VAL A 133 14.75 -24.68 0.61
N GLY A 134 13.93 -23.63 0.44
CA GLY A 134 14.28 -22.24 0.71
C GLY A 134 14.56 -21.96 2.18
N ASP A 135 15.32 -20.90 2.42
CA ASP A 135 15.46 -20.28 3.74
C ASP A 135 14.12 -19.67 4.15
N ASP A 136 13.26 -20.50 4.77
CA ASP A 136 11.88 -20.16 5.19
C ASP A 136 11.80 -18.82 5.97
N HIS A 137 12.88 -18.42 6.63
CA HIS A 137 12.97 -17.20 7.44
C HIS A 137 13.15 -15.96 6.56
N GLY A 138 14.06 -16.04 5.58
CA GLY A 138 14.28 -14.99 4.58
C GLY A 138 13.05 -14.71 3.73
N ASP A 139 12.30 -15.75 3.38
CA ASP A 139 11.07 -15.63 2.61
C ASP A 139 9.94 -14.97 3.40
N ALA A 140 9.82 -15.24 4.71
CA ALA A 140 8.82 -14.60 5.56
C ALA A 140 9.03 -13.08 5.70
N LEU A 141 10.26 -12.64 5.97
CA LEU A 141 10.57 -11.20 6.07
C LEU A 141 10.40 -10.50 4.72
N ARG A 142 10.80 -11.16 3.62
CA ARG A 142 10.59 -10.64 2.26
C ARG A 142 9.10 -10.47 1.98
N ARG A 143 8.28 -11.48 2.28
CA ARG A 143 6.82 -11.45 2.10
C ARG A 143 6.15 -10.40 2.97
N TRP A 144 6.60 -10.24 4.21
CA TRP A 144 6.16 -9.17 5.11
C TRP A 144 6.37 -7.79 4.46
N LYS A 145 7.58 -7.52 3.96
CA LYS A 145 7.90 -6.23 3.32
C LYS A 145 7.15 -6.01 2.01
N LEU A 146 7.12 -7.02 1.12
CA LEU A 146 6.39 -6.94 -0.15
C LEU A 146 4.90 -6.74 0.05
N GLY A 147 4.30 -7.44 1.01
CA GLY A 147 2.89 -7.32 1.31
C GLY A 147 2.51 -5.94 1.83
N HIS A 148 3.38 -5.32 2.64
CA HIS A 148 3.19 -3.92 3.05
C HIS A 148 3.36 -2.95 1.88
N GLN A 149 4.38 -3.11 1.04
CA GLN A 149 4.54 -2.30 -0.17
C GLN A 149 3.31 -2.38 -1.08
N LEU A 150 2.78 -3.59 -1.29
CA LEU A 150 1.54 -3.82 -2.02
C LEU A 150 0.36 -3.11 -1.34
N PHE A 151 0.22 -3.26 -0.03
CA PHE A 151 -0.84 -2.59 0.73
C PHE A 151 -0.79 -1.07 0.57
N HIS A 152 0.40 -0.47 0.62
CA HIS A 152 0.59 0.97 0.36
C HIS A 152 0.19 1.38 -1.06
N LEU A 153 0.58 0.60 -2.08
CA LEU A 153 0.17 0.85 -3.47
C LEU A 153 -1.36 0.79 -3.61
N LEU A 154 -2.02 -0.19 -2.99
CA LEU A 154 -3.47 -0.33 -3.00
C LEU A 154 -4.16 0.85 -2.30
N LEU A 155 -3.63 1.33 -1.17
CA LEU A 155 -4.17 2.51 -0.49
C LEU A 155 -3.99 3.79 -1.32
N ALA A 156 -2.86 3.97 -2.01
CA ALA A 156 -2.65 5.09 -2.93
C ALA A 156 -3.66 5.05 -4.10
N ALA A 157 -3.95 3.85 -4.63
CA ALA A 157 -4.98 3.67 -5.64
C ALA A 157 -6.39 3.99 -5.08
N MET A 158 -6.73 3.50 -3.88
CA MET A 158 -8.00 3.84 -3.21
C MET A 158 -8.14 5.35 -3.01
N ASN A 159 -7.10 6.03 -2.55
CA ASN A 159 -7.07 7.48 -2.37
C ASN A 159 -7.41 8.24 -3.65
N SER A 160 -6.83 7.81 -4.77
CA SER A 160 -7.09 8.39 -6.08
C SER A 160 -8.53 8.13 -6.56
N VAL A 161 -9.04 6.91 -6.37
CA VAL A 161 -10.44 6.57 -6.70
C VAL A 161 -11.41 7.34 -5.81
N LEU A 162 -11.09 7.58 -4.54
CA LEU A 162 -11.93 8.35 -3.62
C LEU A 162 -12.06 9.82 -4.04
N ASP A 163 -10.96 10.46 -4.43
CA ASP A 163 -10.99 11.83 -4.95
C ASP A 163 -11.83 11.94 -6.23
N ASP A 164 -11.68 10.97 -7.14
CA ASP A 164 -12.53 10.86 -8.33
C ASP A 164 -14.01 10.70 -7.94
N THR A 165 -14.31 9.74 -7.05
CA THR A 165 -15.68 9.45 -6.59
C THR A 165 -16.34 10.69 -5.99
N LEU A 166 -15.64 11.41 -5.11
CA LEU A 166 -16.13 12.65 -4.51
C LEU A 166 -16.42 13.73 -5.55
N THR A 167 -15.61 13.79 -6.62
CA THR A 167 -15.88 14.68 -7.76
C THR A 167 -17.11 14.23 -8.54
N GLN A 168 -17.28 12.93 -8.77
CA GLN A 168 -18.48 12.38 -9.44
C GLN A 168 -19.76 12.59 -8.62
N VAL A 169 -19.70 12.50 -7.28
CA VAL A 169 -20.82 12.79 -6.39
C VAL A 169 -21.25 14.26 -6.53
N ARG A 170 -20.30 15.20 -6.50
CA ARG A 170 -20.58 16.64 -6.69
C ARG A 170 -21.17 16.94 -8.08
N GLY A 171 -20.73 16.22 -9.10
CA GLY A 171 -21.26 16.33 -10.47
C GLY A 171 -22.55 15.53 -10.72
N ALA A 172 -23.12 14.87 -9.70
CA ALA A 172 -24.29 14.00 -9.81
C ALA A 172 -24.16 12.88 -10.89
N HIS A 173 -22.94 12.42 -11.14
CA HIS A 173 -22.64 11.37 -12.13
C HIS A 173 -22.82 9.96 -11.54
N TRP A 174 -24.05 9.61 -11.18
CA TRP A 174 -24.37 8.42 -10.36
C TRP A 174 -23.89 7.08 -10.92
N ALA A 175 -23.88 6.92 -12.26
CA ALA A 175 -23.34 5.71 -12.88
C ALA A 175 -21.83 5.56 -12.64
N SER A 176 -21.08 6.67 -12.69
CA SER A 176 -19.65 6.69 -12.35
C SER A 176 -19.45 6.41 -10.87
N VAL A 177 -20.23 7.04 -9.98
CA VAL A 177 -20.18 6.76 -8.53
C VAL A 177 -20.37 5.27 -8.24
N CYS A 178 -21.36 4.61 -8.86
CA CYS A 178 -21.58 3.17 -8.64
C CYS A 178 -20.35 2.33 -9.07
N ARG A 179 -19.77 2.62 -10.24
CA ARG A 179 -18.55 1.92 -10.70
C ARG A 179 -17.37 2.16 -9.78
N ASP A 180 -17.21 3.39 -9.28
CA ASP A 180 -16.10 3.72 -8.39
C ASP A 180 -16.26 3.05 -7.01
N LEU A 181 -17.50 2.94 -6.49
CA LEU A 181 -17.79 2.15 -5.28
C LEU A 181 -17.47 0.65 -5.46
N GLU A 182 -17.79 0.09 -6.63
CA GLU A 182 -17.43 -1.30 -6.96
C GLU A 182 -15.91 -1.49 -7.07
N ARG A 183 -15.20 -0.51 -7.65
CA ARG A 183 -13.73 -0.49 -7.70
C ARG A 183 -13.12 -0.39 -6.31
N LEU A 184 -13.66 0.48 -5.44
CA LEU A 184 -13.23 0.58 -4.04
C LEU A 184 -13.44 -0.74 -3.29
N ARG A 185 -14.58 -1.42 -3.53
CA ARG A 185 -14.83 -2.75 -2.97
C ARG A 185 -13.75 -3.74 -3.39
N ALA A 186 -13.44 -3.82 -4.69
CA ALA A 186 -12.41 -4.71 -5.21
C ALA A 186 -11.02 -4.39 -4.63
N LEU A 187 -10.67 -3.10 -4.48
CA LEU A 187 -9.44 -2.68 -3.82
C LEU A 187 -9.40 -3.10 -2.34
N TYR A 188 -10.52 -3.06 -1.62
CA TYR A 188 -10.60 -3.52 -0.23
C TYR A 188 -10.44 -5.04 -0.10
N ASP A 189 -11.04 -5.79 -1.03
CA ASP A 189 -10.88 -7.25 -1.12
C ASP A 189 -9.38 -7.57 -1.42
N ALA A 190 -8.77 -6.87 -2.38
CA ALA A 190 -7.33 -6.97 -2.65
C ALA A 190 -6.43 -6.58 -1.46
N ALA A 191 -6.77 -5.53 -0.73
CA ALA A 191 -6.03 -5.11 0.47
C ALA A 191 -6.15 -6.16 1.60
N THR A 192 -7.29 -6.86 1.67
CA THR A 192 -7.47 -7.99 2.58
C THR A 192 -6.58 -9.17 2.19
N ALA A 193 -6.53 -9.50 0.90
CA ALA A 193 -5.65 -10.55 0.39
C ALA A 193 -4.16 -10.17 0.53
N ALA A 194 -3.80 -8.90 0.39
CA ALA A 194 -2.44 -8.41 0.62
C ALA A 194 -1.99 -8.59 2.09
N MET A 195 -2.89 -8.43 3.07
CA MET A 195 -2.59 -8.74 4.47
C MET A 195 -2.43 -10.25 4.71
N ALA A 196 -3.26 -11.07 4.06
CA ALA A 196 -3.11 -12.53 4.11
C ALA A 196 -1.74 -12.93 3.53
N TYR A 197 -1.40 -12.40 2.35
CA TYR A 197 -0.09 -12.55 1.71
C TYR A 197 1.04 -12.14 2.65
N ALA A 198 1.00 -10.92 3.19
CA ALA A 198 2.06 -10.39 4.07
C ALA A 198 2.28 -11.21 5.34
N SER A 199 1.29 -12.00 5.76
CA SER A 199 1.30 -12.75 7.02
C SER A 199 1.23 -14.26 6.81
N ASP A 200 1.50 -14.72 5.60
CA ASP A 200 1.53 -16.13 5.21
C ASP A 200 2.81 -16.80 5.69
N PHE A 201 2.88 -16.97 7.01
CA PHE A 201 3.90 -17.68 7.76
C PHE A 201 3.38 -17.98 9.19
N PRO A 202 3.97 -18.93 9.92
CA PRO A 202 3.59 -19.25 11.30
C PRO A 202 3.74 -18.06 12.27
N ALA A 203 2.95 -18.04 13.34
CA ALA A 203 3.04 -17.01 14.38
C ALA A 203 4.41 -16.98 15.09
N SER A 204 5.10 -18.13 15.18
CA SER A 204 6.47 -18.19 15.71
C SER A 204 7.44 -17.39 14.85
N VAL A 205 7.37 -17.53 13.52
CA VAL A 205 8.21 -16.77 12.57
C VAL A 205 7.96 -15.26 12.70
N TYR A 206 6.71 -14.85 12.94
CA TYR A 206 6.43 -13.44 13.25
C TYR A 206 7.18 -12.99 14.50
N ARG A 207 7.07 -13.76 15.59
CA ARG A 207 7.63 -13.40 16.91
C ARG A 207 9.16 -13.42 16.91
N ASP A 208 9.75 -14.44 16.29
CA ASP A 208 11.17 -14.75 16.41
C ASP A 208 12.01 -14.06 15.33
N ASP A 209 11.42 -13.81 14.14
CA ASP A 209 12.19 -13.31 12.99
C ASP A 209 11.71 -11.94 12.50
N VAL A 210 10.40 -11.76 12.29
CA VAL A 210 9.87 -10.52 11.68
C VAL A 210 9.83 -9.39 12.71
N ARG A 211 9.22 -9.63 13.86
CA ARG A 211 8.97 -8.61 14.89
C ARG A 211 10.25 -8.02 15.48
N PRO A 212 11.31 -8.78 15.78
CA PRO A 212 12.54 -8.20 16.30
C PRO A 212 13.19 -7.18 15.36
N THR A 213 12.97 -7.31 14.04
CA THR A 213 13.47 -6.31 13.07
C THR A 213 12.72 -4.97 13.11
N MET A 214 11.58 -4.92 13.82
CA MET A 214 10.77 -3.71 14.05
C MET A 214 10.96 -3.11 15.45
N GLU A 215 11.84 -3.69 16.26
CA GLU A 215 12.14 -3.28 17.63
C GLU A 215 13.60 -2.74 17.73
N PRO A 216 13.97 -2.07 18.82
CA PRO A 216 15.37 -1.73 19.09
C PRO A 216 16.27 -2.98 19.10
N PRO A 217 17.54 -2.87 18.65
CA PRO A 217 18.26 -1.66 18.24
C PRO A 217 18.02 -1.24 16.77
N PHE A 218 17.23 -1.99 15.99
CA PHE A 218 17.09 -1.75 14.56
C PHE A 218 16.17 -0.57 14.23
N LEU A 219 15.13 -0.37 15.02
CA LEU A 219 14.20 0.76 14.92
C LEU A 219 13.96 1.41 16.27
N ALA A 220 13.59 2.69 16.25
CA ALA A 220 13.17 3.39 17.46
C ALA A 220 11.94 2.69 18.10
N PRO A 221 11.81 2.71 19.44
CA PRO A 221 10.63 2.22 20.12
C PRO A 221 9.33 2.83 19.56
N GLY A 222 8.25 2.05 19.55
CA GLY A 222 6.93 2.52 19.15
C GLY A 222 6.59 2.40 17.66
N PHE A 223 7.39 1.67 16.88
CA PHE A 223 7.07 1.31 15.48
C PHE A 223 5.66 0.72 15.38
N SER A 224 4.81 1.28 14.51
CA SER A 224 3.41 0.88 14.44
C SER A 224 2.80 1.14 13.06
N GLY A 225 1.85 0.27 12.67
CA GLY A 225 1.04 0.47 11.48
C GLY A 225 0.20 1.76 11.49
N VAL A 226 0.01 2.39 12.65
CA VAL A 226 -0.63 3.72 12.78
C VAL A 226 0.15 4.81 12.02
N LEU A 227 1.45 4.60 11.79
CA LEU A 227 2.32 5.52 11.05
C LEU A 227 2.10 5.45 9.52
N ASN A 228 1.24 4.55 9.04
CA ASN A 228 0.89 4.46 7.62
C ASN A 228 0.07 5.68 7.17
N ARG A 229 0.75 6.63 6.50
CA ARG A 229 0.15 7.87 6.00
C ARG A 229 -0.99 7.63 5.01
N GLU A 230 -0.82 6.70 4.06
CA GLU A 230 -1.85 6.42 3.05
C GLU A 230 -3.15 5.94 3.70
N HIS A 231 -3.06 5.17 4.77
CA HIS A 231 -4.21 4.66 5.49
C HIS A 231 -4.96 5.77 6.23
N GLN A 232 -4.25 6.69 6.89
CA GLN A 232 -4.86 7.85 7.57
C GLN A 232 -5.67 8.70 6.59
N VAL A 233 -5.03 9.00 5.46
CA VAL A 233 -5.59 9.77 4.37
C VAL A 233 -6.79 9.05 3.74
N MET A 234 -6.70 7.74 3.51
CA MET A 234 -7.81 6.92 3.00
C MET A 234 -8.98 6.91 3.99
N ALA A 235 -8.72 6.79 5.28
CA ALA A 235 -9.75 6.79 6.31
C ALA A 235 -10.52 8.13 6.36
N GLU A 236 -9.82 9.24 6.17
CA GLU A 236 -10.41 10.57 6.05
C GLU A 236 -11.28 10.70 4.81
N ARG A 237 -10.77 10.33 3.63
CA ARG A 237 -11.57 10.36 2.40
C ARG A 237 -12.78 9.44 2.44
N MET A 238 -12.64 8.27 3.07
CA MET A 238 -13.77 7.38 3.30
C MET A 238 -14.82 7.99 4.24
N ARG A 239 -14.44 8.83 5.22
CA ARG A 239 -15.38 9.61 6.02
C ARG A 239 -16.13 10.60 5.13
N ALA A 240 -15.39 11.44 4.41
CA ALA A 240 -15.96 12.44 3.50
C ALA A 240 -16.93 11.82 2.48
N LEU A 241 -16.59 10.66 1.89
CA LEU A 241 -17.49 9.96 0.97
C LEU A 241 -18.78 9.50 1.64
N ARG A 242 -18.73 8.99 2.88
CA ARG A 242 -19.94 8.59 3.61
C ARG A 242 -20.83 9.78 3.91
N ASP A 243 -20.24 10.90 4.30
CA ASP A 243 -20.98 12.12 4.60
C ASP A 243 -21.66 12.63 3.32
N ALA A 244 -20.91 12.73 2.21
CA ALA A 244 -21.44 13.15 0.91
C ALA A 244 -22.56 12.23 0.37
N LEU A 245 -22.46 10.91 0.59
CA LEU A 245 -23.53 9.97 0.22
C LEU A 245 -24.74 10.05 1.16
N GLY A 246 -24.52 10.41 2.43
CA GLY A 246 -25.59 10.57 3.43
C GLY A 246 -26.45 11.82 3.22
N GLU A 247 -25.88 12.86 2.61
CA GLU A 247 -26.55 14.14 2.29
C GLU A 247 -27.38 14.10 1.00
N LEU A 248 -27.42 12.97 0.29
CA LEU A 248 -28.09 12.88 -1.00
C LEU A 248 -29.62 13.05 -0.89
N PRO A 249 -30.25 13.83 -1.80
CA PRO A 249 -31.71 13.94 -1.85
C PRO A 249 -32.40 12.59 -2.07
N ARG A 250 -33.60 12.43 -1.50
CA ARG A 250 -34.41 11.20 -1.61
C ARG A 250 -34.81 10.85 -3.05
N THR A 251 -34.64 11.77 -4.00
CA THR A 251 -35.01 11.65 -5.42
C THR A 251 -33.92 11.03 -6.30
N VAL A 252 -32.71 10.83 -5.79
CA VAL A 252 -31.62 10.15 -6.51
C VAL A 252 -32.00 8.68 -6.76
N PRO A 253 -31.74 8.08 -7.94
CA PRO A 253 -32.00 6.66 -8.19
C PRO A 253 -31.18 5.77 -7.24
N VAL A 254 -31.80 5.40 -6.12
CA VAL A 254 -31.09 4.93 -4.91
C VAL A 254 -30.72 3.46 -4.93
N ALA A 255 -31.39 2.61 -5.72
CA ALA A 255 -31.26 1.16 -5.54
C ALA A 255 -29.83 0.65 -5.87
N ALA A 256 -29.30 1.01 -7.04
CA ALA A 256 -27.95 0.61 -7.46
C ALA A 256 -26.88 1.21 -6.55
N LEU A 257 -27.01 2.50 -6.22
CA LEU A 257 -26.09 3.21 -5.35
C LEU A 257 -26.04 2.59 -3.94
N ARG A 258 -27.20 2.37 -3.31
CA ARG A 258 -27.29 1.72 -1.99
C ARG A 258 -26.73 0.31 -2.00
N ARG A 259 -26.95 -0.45 -3.08
CA ARG A 259 -26.37 -1.79 -3.24
C ARG A 259 -24.84 -1.71 -3.28
N ALA A 260 -24.27 -0.84 -4.12
CA ALA A 260 -22.82 -0.66 -4.23
C ALA A 260 -22.21 -0.22 -2.89
N GLU A 261 -22.85 0.72 -2.18
CA GLU A 261 -22.44 1.17 -0.86
C GLU A 261 -22.47 0.03 0.18
N ALA A 262 -23.54 -0.78 0.20
CA ALA A 262 -23.67 -1.91 1.12
C ALA A 262 -22.56 -2.95 0.88
N LEU A 263 -22.23 -3.22 -0.38
CA LEU A 263 -21.16 -4.14 -0.77
C LEU A 263 -19.78 -3.59 -0.36
N LEU A 264 -19.52 -2.30 -0.55
CA LEU A 264 -18.29 -1.66 -0.07
C LEU A 264 -18.18 -1.76 1.46
N ARG A 265 -19.25 -1.43 2.20
CA ARG A 265 -19.27 -1.57 3.66
C ARG A 265 -19.02 -3.00 4.12
N ALA A 266 -19.51 -4.00 3.37
CA ALA A 266 -19.24 -5.41 3.66
C ALA A 266 -17.75 -5.75 3.47
N ALA A 267 -17.12 -5.28 2.40
CA ALA A 267 -15.68 -5.45 2.18
C ALA A 267 -14.84 -4.79 3.28
N GLN A 268 -15.20 -3.57 3.72
CA GLN A 268 -14.54 -2.90 4.85
C GLN A 268 -14.64 -3.71 6.15
N ARG A 269 -15.80 -4.32 6.43
CA ARG A 269 -15.98 -5.18 7.61
C ARG A 269 -15.11 -6.43 7.53
N ARG A 270 -15.04 -7.08 6.36
CA ARG A 270 -14.16 -8.24 6.14
C ARG A 270 -12.70 -7.87 6.35
N ASN A 271 -12.25 -6.77 5.76
CA ASN A 271 -10.89 -6.26 5.90
C ASN A 271 -10.52 -6.02 7.38
N ARG A 272 -11.37 -5.32 8.15
CA ARG A 272 -11.14 -5.10 9.59
C ARG A 272 -11.08 -6.40 10.39
N ARG A 273 -11.96 -7.36 10.11
CA ARG A 273 -11.97 -8.67 10.78
C ARG A 273 -10.71 -9.47 10.47
N ALA A 274 -10.28 -9.48 9.21
CA ALA A 274 -9.05 -10.14 8.80
C ALA A 274 -7.81 -9.51 9.47
N HIS A 275 -7.73 -8.18 9.48
CA HIS A 275 -6.66 -7.47 10.18
C HIS A 275 -6.63 -7.82 11.67
N ALA A 276 -7.78 -7.78 12.36
CA ALA A 276 -7.86 -8.15 13.78
C ALA A 276 -7.44 -9.60 14.03
N ALA A 277 -7.85 -10.55 13.17
CA ALA A 277 -7.45 -11.95 13.29
C ALA A 277 -5.93 -12.16 13.07
N ILE A 278 -5.32 -11.40 12.17
CA ILE A 278 -3.86 -11.41 11.96
C ILE A 278 -3.16 -10.84 13.20
N CYS A 279 -3.62 -9.69 13.72
CA CYS A 279 -3.06 -9.10 14.94
C CYS A 279 -3.14 -10.06 16.12
N GLU A 280 -4.28 -10.72 16.34
CA GLU A 280 -4.44 -11.69 17.42
C GLU A 280 -3.52 -12.90 17.26
N ARG A 281 -3.35 -13.40 16.03
CA ARG A 281 -2.43 -14.51 15.74
C ARG A 281 -0.97 -14.12 16.01
N CYS A 282 -0.56 -12.93 15.59
CA CYS A 282 0.81 -12.43 15.68
C CYS A 282 1.19 -11.95 17.08
N VAL A 283 0.24 -11.33 17.79
CA VAL A 283 0.43 -10.75 19.12
C VAL A 283 -0.82 -11.01 19.97
N PRO A 284 -0.97 -12.21 20.56
CA PRO A 284 -2.12 -12.53 21.41
C PRO A 284 -2.27 -11.53 22.55
N GLY A 285 -3.49 -11.02 22.77
CA GLY A 285 -3.76 -9.96 23.75
C GLY A 285 -3.44 -8.53 23.28
N GLY A 286 -2.92 -8.35 22.06
CA GLY A 286 -3.07 -7.11 21.28
C GLY A 286 -2.19 -5.92 21.66
N ALA A 287 -1.22 -6.06 22.56
CA ALA A 287 -0.31 -4.96 22.90
C ALA A 287 0.64 -4.65 21.71
N SER A 288 0.35 -3.60 20.93
CA SER A 288 1.25 -3.08 19.90
C SER A 288 2.56 -2.57 20.51
N LEU A 289 3.64 -2.49 19.70
CA LEU A 289 4.92 -1.92 20.14
C LEU A 289 4.76 -0.48 20.65
N LEU A 290 3.84 0.29 20.07
CA LEU A 290 3.49 1.63 20.54
C LEU A 290 2.85 1.62 21.93
N GLN A 291 1.92 0.69 22.18
CA GLN A 291 1.30 0.55 23.50
C GLN A 291 2.31 0.06 24.54
N GLN A 292 3.19 -0.86 24.18
CA GLN A 292 4.27 -1.34 25.04
C GLN A 292 5.26 -0.21 25.38
N HIS A 293 5.63 0.61 24.39
CA HIS A 293 6.48 1.76 24.60
C HIS A 293 5.85 2.78 25.56
N ARG A 294 4.59 3.17 25.32
CA ARG A 294 3.85 4.10 26.20
C ARG A 294 3.71 3.59 27.64
N ALA A 295 3.44 2.29 27.79
CA ALA A 295 3.38 1.66 29.11
C ALA A 295 4.75 1.67 29.82
N GLY A 296 5.85 1.52 29.07
CA GLY A 296 7.21 1.56 29.59
C GLY A 296 7.75 2.97 29.90
N THR A 297 7.27 4.01 29.22
CA THR A 297 7.68 5.41 29.45
C THR A 297 6.86 6.12 30.52
N GLY A 298 5.73 5.55 30.96
CA GLY A 298 4.86 6.14 31.97
C GLY A 298 3.97 7.29 31.46
N GLU A 299 3.94 7.55 30.16
CA GLU A 299 3.04 8.54 29.54
C GLU A 299 1.58 8.05 29.64
N ARG A 300 0.74 8.81 30.34
CA ARG A 300 -0.68 8.47 30.50
C ARG A 300 -1.48 8.84 29.25
N PRO A 301 -2.56 8.10 28.90
CA PRO A 301 -3.27 8.25 27.63
C PRO A 301 -3.99 9.58 27.36
N TRP A 302 -3.95 10.56 28.27
CA TRP A 302 -4.76 11.79 28.20
C TRP A 302 -3.94 13.09 28.09
N GLU A 303 -2.61 13.02 27.98
CA GLU A 303 -1.76 14.22 27.82
C GLU A 303 -1.47 14.57 26.34
N SER A 304 -2.40 14.37 25.41
CA SER A 304 -2.31 14.85 24.02
C SER A 304 -3.65 15.17 23.42
#